data_AF-A3DP08-F1
#
_entry.id   AF-A3DP08-F1
#
_cell.length_a   1.000
_cell.length_b   1.000
_cell.length_c   1.000
_cell.angle_alpha   90.00
_cell.angle_beta   90.00
_cell.angle_gamma   90.00
#
_symmetry.space_group_name_H-M   'P 1'
#
loop_
_entity.id
_entity.type
_entity.pdbx_description
1 polymer ?
#
loop_
_entity_poly.entity_id
_entity_poly.type
_entity_poly.pdbx_seq_one_letter_code
_entity_poly.pdbx_strand_id
1 'polypeptide(L)'
;MSTLGIGSRGIGWFGRLFGFFKRSKDPVTRSIYEAIAVLDKMINSIESTKKSLESVHEDHSRRAKLFASEGRKQYEDIFIEELKHIAGLISMFDKVQYDLMRVRYRLETLTLVEEPIRLLPEVIQELQSLKPEVEKIAPELSTMLMEVERKVTSIIASSNISSIAGVVGYKDNIQVDDKNAPEKLPIPPLPPENQPEPSAVQEYNLVPLAIVKKWILDEIRTSGGVFVIKDFIKKYKVPKHLVYDALRKLEEEGRIRLRH
;
A
#
# COMPACT_ATOMS: atom_id res chain seq x y z
N MET A 1 11.20 -14.58 49.20
CA MET A 1 10.12 -14.97 48.26
C MET A 1 10.07 -13.92 47.18
N SER A 2 10.35 -14.33 45.95
CA SER A 2 10.49 -13.48 44.78
C SER A 2 9.22 -13.58 43.93
N THR A 3 8.63 -12.45 43.56
CA THR A 3 7.71 -12.33 42.43
C THR A 3 8.09 -11.05 41.68
N LEU A 4 8.99 -11.16 40.70
CA LEU A 4 8.65 -11.16 39.27
C LEU A 4 7.92 -9.87 38.86
N GLY A 5 8.74 -8.86 38.57
CA GLY A 5 8.33 -7.71 37.77
C GLY A 5 8.03 -8.17 36.35
N ILE A 6 6.80 -7.90 35.92
CA ILE A 6 6.36 -8.06 34.54
C ILE A 6 7.09 -6.98 33.72
N GLY A 7 8.01 -7.45 32.89
CA GLY A 7 8.73 -6.62 31.93
C GLY A 7 7.77 -6.10 30.87
N SER A 8 7.63 -4.77 30.84
CA SER A 8 7.07 -4.02 29.72
C SER A 8 7.94 -4.25 28.48
N ARG A 9 7.48 -5.12 27.57
CA ARG A 9 8.06 -5.33 26.23
C ARG A 9 7.16 -4.66 25.21
N GLY A 10 7.44 -3.38 25.00
CA GLY A 10 6.87 -2.53 23.97
C GLY A 10 7.41 -1.14 24.28
N ILE A 11 7.77 -0.34 23.27
CA ILE A 11 8.34 1.02 23.44
C ILE A 11 9.90 1.06 23.53
N GLY A 12 10.61 0.11 22.91
CA GLY A 12 12.07 0.19 22.74
C GLY A 12 12.56 0.89 21.46
N TRP A 13 11.70 1.04 20.44
CA TRP A 13 12.12 1.54 19.11
C TRP A 13 11.81 3.04 18.89
N PHE A 14 10.77 3.58 19.54
CA PHE A 14 10.37 4.99 19.38
C PHE A 14 11.48 5.99 19.79
N GLY A 15 12.36 5.62 20.72
CA GLY A 15 13.47 6.47 21.16
C GLY A 15 14.58 6.69 20.14
N ARG A 16 14.73 5.81 19.12
CA ARG A 16 15.76 5.97 18.10
C ARG A 16 15.40 7.01 17.03
N LEU A 17 14.11 7.28 16.83
CA LEU A 17 13.64 8.26 15.83
C LEU A 17 13.93 9.71 16.25
N PHE A 18 13.86 10.04 17.55
CA PHE A 18 14.16 11.40 18.04
C PHE A 18 15.64 11.82 17.88
N GLY A 19 16.57 10.89 17.74
CA GLY A 19 17.99 11.18 17.47
C GLY A 19 18.28 11.60 16.03
N PHE A 20 17.45 11.20 15.06
CA PHE A 20 17.63 11.51 13.63
C PHE A 20 17.01 12.85 13.21
N PHE A 21 16.02 13.36 13.95
CA PHE A 21 15.43 14.69 13.73
C PHE A 21 16.44 15.84 13.74
N LYS A 22 17.61 15.66 14.34
CA LYS A 22 18.67 16.69 14.41
C LYS A 22 19.71 16.61 13.28
N ARG A 23 19.63 15.67 12.32
CA ARG A 23 20.71 15.44 11.34
C ARG A 23 20.32 15.35 9.86
N SER A 24 19.07 15.12 9.47
CA SER A 24 18.74 15.09 8.04
C SER A 24 18.65 16.51 7.46
N LYS A 25 19.70 16.94 6.76
CA LYS A 25 19.69 18.17 5.94
C LYS A 25 18.80 18.06 4.70
N ASP A 26 18.46 16.83 4.29
CA ASP A 26 17.68 16.56 3.09
C ASP A 26 16.17 16.85 3.31
N PRO A 27 15.56 17.74 2.52
CA PRO A 27 14.14 18.06 2.62
C PRO A 27 13.23 16.85 2.37
N VAL A 28 13.63 15.90 1.52
CA VAL A 28 12.82 14.71 1.21
C VAL A 28 12.69 13.83 2.46
N THR A 29 13.82 13.48 3.06
CA THR A 29 13.86 12.70 4.30
C THR A 29 13.04 13.35 5.41
N ARG A 30 13.08 14.68 5.54
CA ARG A 30 12.27 15.41 6.53
C ARG A 30 10.76 15.27 6.27
N SER A 31 10.32 15.44 5.03
CA SER A 31 8.90 15.29 4.65
C SER A 31 8.39 13.86 4.89
N ILE A 32 9.24 12.85 4.66
CA ILE A 32 8.92 11.45 4.99
C ILE A 32 8.70 11.29 6.51
N TYR A 33 9.58 11.85 7.35
CA TYR A 33 9.40 11.78 8.80
C TYR A 33 8.15 12.51 9.29
N GLU A 34 7.79 13.64 8.68
CA GLU A 34 6.55 14.33 9.00
C GLU A 34 5.32 13.49 8.64
N ALA A 35 5.34 12.80 7.49
CA ALA A 35 4.29 11.86 7.10
C ALA A 35 4.18 10.68 8.08
N ILE A 36 5.31 10.09 8.50
CA ILE A 36 5.36 9.04 9.52
C ILE A 36 4.75 9.52 10.84
N ALA A 37 5.05 10.74 11.28
CA ALA A 37 4.51 11.29 12.52
C ALA A 37 2.98 11.45 12.48
N VAL A 38 2.40 11.76 11.32
CA VAL A 38 0.94 11.80 11.15
C VAL A 38 0.35 10.39 11.21
N LEU A 39 0.98 9.42 10.54
CA LEU A 39 0.56 8.01 10.61
C LEU A 39 0.61 7.45 12.04
N ASP A 40 1.65 7.79 12.82
CA ASP A 40 1.75 7.38 14.22
C ASP A 40 0.57 7.89 15.06
N LYS A 41 0.12 9.13 14.83
CA LYS A 41 -1.07 9.67 15.51
C LYS A 41 -2.33 8.90 15.13
N MET A 42 -2.50 8.60 13.86
CA MET A 42 -3.65 7.82 13.37
C MET A 42 -3.67 6.40 13.97
N ILE A 43 -2.52 5.71 13.94
CA ILE A 43 -2.36 4.35 14.51
C ILE A 43 -2.73 4.36 15.99
N ASN A 44 -2.22 5.33 16.75
CA ASN A 44 -2.53 5.46 18.18
C ASN A 44 -4.03 5.73 18.43
N SER A 45 -4.67 6.56 17.60
CA SER A 45 -6.11 6.83 17.68
C SER A 45 -6.92 5.55 17.45
N ILE A 46 -6.59 4.80 16.41
CA ILE A 46 -7.24 3.53 16.06
C ILE A 46 -7.04 2.51 17.17
N GLU A 47 -5.82 2.38 17.71
CA GLU A 47 -5.52 1.46 18.82
C GLU A 47 -6.32 1.82 20.08
N SER A 48 -6.44 3.12 20.39
CA SER A 48 -7.23 3.60 21.52
C SER A 48 -8.71 3.26 21.38
N THR A 49 -9.30 3.55 20.21
CA THR A 49 -10.71 3.24 19.93
C THR A 49 -10.97 1.73 19.95
N LYS A 50 -10.05 0.94 19.37
CA LYS A 50 -10.11 -0.53 19.43
C LYS A 50 -10.12 -1.04 20.88
N LYS A 51 -9.22 -0.57 21.75
CA LYS A 51 -9.20 -0.95 23.17
C LYS A 51 -10.50 -0.61 23.89
N SER A 52 -11.12 0.52 23.53
CA SER A 52 -12.45 0.88 24.03
C SER A 52 -13.50 -0.14 23.59
N LEU A 53 -13.52 -0.53 22.31
CA LEU A 53 -14.42 -1.56 21.79
C LEU A 53 -14.19 -2.93 22.44
N GLU A 54 -12.95 -3.32 22.70
CA GLU A 54 -12.61 -4.56 23.43
C GLU A 54 -13.19 -4.55 24.85
N SER A 55 -13.12 -3.42 25.54
CA SER A 55 -13.72 -3.25 26.87
C SER A 55 -15.25 -3.36 26.82
N VAL A 56 -15.89 -2.73 25.83
CA VAL A 56 -17.35 -2.83 25.63
C VAL A 56 -17.76 -4.28 25.29
N HIS A 57 -16.98 -4.96 24.45
CA HIS A 57 -17.19 -6.37 24.12
C HIS A 57 -17.12 -7.26 25.37
N GLU A 58 -16.13 -7.05 26.24
CA GLU A 58 -16.04 -7.81 27.49
C GLU A 58 -17.24 -7.55 28.43
N ASP A 59 -17.67 -6.29 28.55
CA ASP A 59 -18.84 -5.93 29.36
C ASP A 59 -20.13 -6.58 28.82
N HIS A 60 -20.34 -6.55 27.51
CA HIS A 60 -21.48 -7.20 26.87
C HIS A 60 -21.44 -8.72 27.02
N SER A 61 -20.25 -9.32 26.99
CA SER A 61 -20.08 -10.75 27.25
C SER A 61 -20.47 -11.11 28.69
N ARG A 62 -20.11 -10.26 29.66
CA ARG A 62 -20.51 -10.44 31.06
C ARG A 62 -22.02 -10.32 31.24
N ARG A 63 -22.66 -9.33 30.60
CA ARG A 63 -24.11 -9.12 30.65
C ARG A 63 -24.89 -10.26 30.00
N ALA A 64 -24.45 -10.76 28.84
CA ALA A 64 -25.07 -11.92 28.18
C ALA A 64 -25.13 -13.13 29.12
N LYS A 65 -24.02 -13.44 29.81
CA LYS A 65 -23.95 -14.54 30.78
C LYS A 65 -24.89 -14.33 31.98
N LEU A 66 -25.01 -13.10 32.47
CA LEU A 66 -25.95 -12.77 33.54
C LEU A 66 -27.39 -13.05 33.08
N PHE A 67 -27.79 -12.54 31.92
CA PHE A 67 -29.15 -12.75 31.41
C PHE A 67 -29.46 -14.22 31.08
N ALA A 68 -28.47 -14.97 30.59
CA ALA A 68 -28.58 -16.42 30.44
C ALA A 68 -28.87 -17.11 31.78
N SER A 69 -28.16 -16.72 32.86
CA SER A 69 -28.36 -17.29 34.20
C SER A 69 -29.71 -16.93 34.82
N GLU A 70 -30.27 -15.78 34.45
CA GLU A 70 -31.61 -15.32 34.88
C GLU A 70 -32.75 -15.88 34.01
N GLY A 71 -32.44 -16.69 32.98
CA GLY A 71 -33.43 -17.23 32.04
C GLY A 71 -34.04 -16.16 31.12
N ARG A 72 -33.42 -14.98 31.02
CA ARG A 72 -33.89 -13.82 30.25
C ARG A 72 -33.42 -13.89 28.80
N LYS A 73 -33.90 -14.91 28.08
CA LYS A 73 -33.42 -15.27 26.74
C LYS A 73 -33.44 -14.12 25.71
N GLN A 74 -34.49 -13.30 25.68
CA GLN A 74 -34.57 -12.16 24.75
C GLN A 74 -33.44 -11.14 24.97
N TYR A 75 -33.07 -10.89 26.23
CA TYR A 75 -31.98 -9.98 26.55
C TYR A 75 -30.63 -10.62 26.20
N GLU A 76 -30.45 -11.90 26.52
CA GLU A 76 -29.27 -12.66 26.11
C GLU A 76 -29.05 -12.59 24.58
N ASP A 77 -30.09 -12.87 23.79
CA ASP A 77 -30.04 -12.86 22.32
C ASP A 77 -29.57 -11.49 21.78
N ILE A 78 -30.09 -10.38 22.33
CA ILE A 78 -29.66 -9.01 21.97
C ILE A 78 -28.17 -8.81 22.22
N PHE A 79 -27.67 -9.21 23.39
CA PHE A 79 -26.24 -9.06 23.69
C PHE A 79 -25.36 -9.98 22.83
N ILE A 80 -25.83 -11.17 22.47
CA ILE A 80 -25.11 -12.07 21.56
C ILE A 80 -24.99 -11.47 20.15
N GLU A 81 -26.05 -10.84 19.65
CA GLU A 81 -26.01 -10.12 18.37
C GLU A 81 -25.04 -8.95 18.42
N GLU A 82 -25.11 -8.14 19.48
CA GLU A 82 -24.22 -6.99 19.64
C GLU A 82 -22.75 -7.41 19.79
N LEU A 83 -22.46 -8.52 20.47
CA LEU A 83 -21.12 -9.09 20.54
C LEU A 83 -20.55 -9.42 19.15
N LYS A 84 -21.36 -9.99 18.25
CA LYS A 84 -20.95 -10.26 16.87
C LYS A 84 -20.67 -8.96 16.11
N HIS A 85 -21.51 -7.95 16.31
CA HIS A 85 -21.31 -6.64 15.69
C HIS A 85 -20.01 -5.99 16.16
N ILE A 86 -19.75 -5.93 17.47
CA ILE A 86 -18.53 -5.35 18.03
C ILE A 86 -17.29 -6.13 17.58
N ALA A 87 -17.35 -7.47 17.54
CA ALA A 87 -16.25 -8.28 17.01
C ALA A 87 -15.95 -7.95 15.54
N GLY A 88 -16.99 -7.74 14.73
CA GLY A 88 -16.85 -7.27 13.35
C GLY A 88 -16.19 -5.89 13.25
N LEU A 89 -16.57 -4.95 14.13
CA LEU A 89 -15.92 -3.64 14.22
C LEU A 89 -14.43 -3.77 14.57
N ILE A 90 -14.09 -4.52 15.63
CA ILE A 90 -12.69 -4.74 16.06
C ILE A 90 -11.85 -5.28 14.90
N SER A 91 -12.37 -6.26 14.14
CA SER A 91 -11.66 -6.80 12.98
C SER A 91 -11.38 -5.76 11.89
N MET A 92 -12.29 -4.81 11.67
CA MET A 92 -12.04 -3.71 10.73
C MET A 92 -10.99 -2.73 11.27
N PHE A 93 -11.01 -2.41 12.56
CA PHE A 93 -9.96 -1.60 13.20
C PHE A 93 -8.59 -2.27 13.09
N ASP A 94 -8.49 -3.59 13.32
CA ASP A 94 -7.25 -4.35 13.14
C ASP A 94 -6.70 -4.24 11.72
N LYS A 95 -7.56 -4.44 10.71
CA LYS A 95 -7.16 -4.36 9.30
C LYS A 95 -6.56 -2.99 8.98
N VAL A 96 -7.28 -1.92 9.33
CA VAL A 96 -6.79 -0.55 9.06
C VAL A 96 -5.52 -0.25 9.85
N GLN A 97 -5.41 -0.70 11.10
CA GLN A 97 -4.19 -0.56 11.90
C GLN A 97 -2.99 -1.21 11.18
N TYR A 98 -3.14 -2.45 10.71
CA TYR A 98 -2.07 -3.15 10.01
C TYR A 98 -1.67 -2.49 8.69
N ASP A 99 -2.64 -2.02 7.92
CA ASP A 99 -2.36 -1.38 6.65
C ASP A 99 -1.69 0.00 6.85
N LEU A 100 -2.08 0.78 7.87
CA LEU A 100 -1.37 2.01 8.25
C LEU A 100 0.06 1.72 8.75
N MET A 101 0.25 0.68 9.56
CA MET A 101 1.59 0.26 10.00
C MET A 101 2.46 -0.14 8.81
N ARG A 102 1.90 -0.82 7.81
CA ARG A 102 2.63 -1.19 6.59
C ARG A 102 3.12 0.04 5.85
N VAL A 103 2.24 1.02 5.62
CA VAL A 103 2.60 2.28 4.96
C VAL A 103 3.68 3.02 5.77
N ARG A 104 3.52 3.09 7.09
CA ARG A 104 4.51 3.68 8.00
C ARG A 104 5.89 3.02 7.85
N TYR A 105 5.96 1.69 7.88
CA TYR A 105 7.23 0.96 7.74
C TYR A 105 7.85 1.09 6.35
N ARG A 106 7.03 1.18 5.30
CA ARG A 106 7.51 1.49 3.95
C ARG A 106 8.16 2.85 3.90
N LEU A 107 7.48 3.89 4.38
CA LEU A 107 8.03 5.24 4.49
C LEU A 107 9.33 5.27 5.31
N GLU A 108 9.38 4.56 6.44
CA GLU A 108 10.60 4.43 7.24
C GLU A 108 11.74 3.77 6.44
N THR A 109 11.44 2.71 5.70
CA THR A 109 12.41 2.04 4.82
C THR A 109 12.94 2.98 3.75
N LEU A 110 12.11 3.87 3.19
CA LEU A 110 12.56 4.86 2.21
C LEU A 110 13.62 5.81 2.77
N THR A 111 13.64 6.08 4.07
CA THR A 111 14.71 6.90 4.66
C THR A 111 16.09 6.23 4.66
N LEU A 112 16.15 4.93 4.34
CA LEU A 112 17.36 4.11 4.33
C LEU A 112 17.83 3.74 2.91
N VAL A 113 17.04 4.03 1.87
CA VAL A 113 17.31 3.64 0.48
C VAL A 113 17.91 4.82 -0.30
N GLU A 114 18.81 4.56 -1.25
CA GLU A 114 19.48 5.59 -2.06
C GLU A 114 18.54 6.30 -3.06
N GLU A 115 17.54 5.59 -3.59
CA GLU A 115 16.55 6.14 -4.54
C GLU A 115 15.11 6.02 -4.01
N PRO A 116 14.76 6.67 -2.89
CA PRO A 116 13.48 6.48 -2.21
C PRO A 116 12.27 6.93 -3.05
N ILE A 117 12.50 7.89 -3.95
CA ILE A 117 11.46 8.55 -4.71
C ILE A 117 10.77 7.58 -5.70
N ARG A 118 11.50 6.57 -6.21
CA ARG A 118 10.94 5.57 -7.15
C ARG A 118 9.86 4.70 -6.53
N LEU A 119 9.83 4.59 -5.20
CA LEU A 119 8.92 3.73 -4.45
C LEU A 119 7.72 4.50 -3.86
N LEU A 120 7.76 5.84 -3.88
CA LEU A 120 6.65 6.67 -3.38
C LEU A 120 5.32 6.47 -4.15
N PRO A 121 5.30 6.21 -5.47
CA PRO A 121 4.04 5.91 -6.17
C PRO A 121 3.29 4.71 -5.59
N GLU A 122 4.01 3.66 -5.19
CA GLU A 122 3.40 2.48 -4.55
C GLU A 122 2.80 2.85 -3.19
N VAL A 123 3.47 3.74 -2.43
CA VAL A 123 2.96 4.24 -1.15
C VAL A 123 1.69 5.06 -1.33
N ILE A 124 1.61 5.90 -2.38
CA ILE A 124 0.40 6.67 -2.71
C ILE A 124 -0.77 5.72 -3.03
N GLN A 125 -0.54 4.68 -3.82
CA GLN A 125 -1.57 3.70 -4.14
C GLN A 125 -2.10 3.00 -2.88
N GLU A 126 -1.21 2.63 -1.95
CA GLU A 126 -1.63 2.05 -0.67
C GLU A 126 -2.45 3.04 0.16
N LEU A 127 -2.03 4.31 0.25
CA LEU A 127 -2.78 5.37 0.94
C LEU A 127 -4.18 5.58 0.33
N GLN A 128 -4.28 5.55 -1.00
CA GLN A 128 -5.56 5.67 -1.71
C GLN A 128 -6.48 4.46 -1.45
N SER A 129 -5.92 3.25 -1.39
CA SER A 129 -6.68 2.04 -1.05
C SER A 129 -7.17 2.03 0.39
N LEU A 130 -6.42 2.66 1.30
CA LEU A 130 -6.74 2.79 2.72
C LEU A 130 -7.88 3.77 3.00
N LYS A 131 -8.02 4.80 2.17
CA LYS A 131 -8.99 5.88 2.35
C LYS A 131 -10.43 5.40 2.60
N PRO A 132 -11.04 4.56 1.75
CA PRO A 132 -12.41 4.10 1.98
C PRO A 132 -12.56 3.30 3.28
N GLU A 133 -11.51 2.60 3.70
CA GLU A 133 -11.54 1.80 4.92
C GLU A 133 -11.45 2.68 6.17
N VAL A 134 -10.56 3.68 6.16
CA VAL A 134 -10.45 4.68 7.23
C VAL A 134 -11.75 5.49 7.34
N GLU A 135 -12.32 5.93 6.22
CA GLU A 135 -13.58 6.69 6.20
C GLU A 135 -14.75 5.89 6.79
N LYS A 136 -14.75 4.57 6.59
CA LYS A 136 -15.77 3.68 7.14
C LYS A 136 -15.71 3.55 8.68
N ILE A 137 -14.52 3.53 9.27
CA ILE A 137 -14.35 3.22 10.71
C ILE A 137 -14.01 4.44 11.58
N ALA A 138 -13.38 5.46 11.00
CA ALA A 138 -12.85 6.63 11.69
C ALA A 138 -12.78 7.83 10.71
N PRO A 139 -13.94 8.35 10.26
CA PRO A 139 -14.01 9.43 9.26
C PRO A 139 -13.24 10.69 9.66
N GLU A 140 -13.09 10.95 10.96
CA GLU A 140 -12.28 12.05 11.50
C GLU A 140 -10.80 11.94 11.13
N LEU A 141 -10.30 10.72 10.88
CA LEU A 141 -8.90 10.47 10.49
C LEU A 141 -8.65 10.62 8.98
N SER A 142 -9.70 10.69 8.16
CA SER A 142 -9.57 10.82 6.70
C SER A 142 -8.77 12.06 6.29
N THR A 143 -8.92 13.16 7.04
CA THR A 143 -8.17 14.41 6.81
C THR A 143 -6.67 14.24 7.06
N MET A 144 -6.30 13.50 8.10
CA MET A 144 -4.90 13.17 8.40
C MET A 144 -4.30 12.25 7.33
N LEU A 145 -5.08 11.27 6.84
CA LEU A 145 -4.63 10.41 5.74
C LEU A 145 -4.36 11.22 4.46
N MET A 146 -5.24 12.17 4.14
CA MET A 146 -5.04 13.08 3.01
C MET A 146 -3.81 13.99 3.20
N GLU A 147 -3.51 14.40 4.44
CA GLU A 147 -2.28 15.14 4.74
C GLU A 147 -1.04 14.30 4.42
N VAL A 148 -1.03 13.02 4.80
CA VAL A 148 0.04 12.06 4.48
C VAL A 148 0.20 11.93 2.96
N GLU A 149 -0.89 11.70 2.23
CA GLU A 149 -0.89 11.60 0.76
C GLU A 149 -0.34 12.89 0.11
N ARG A 150 -0.76 14.07 0.58
CA ARG A 150 -0.27 15.36 0.08
C ARG A 150 1.22 15.53 0.31
N LYS A 151 1.72 15.16 1.51
CA LYS A 151 3.15 15.21 1.82
C LYS A 151 3.95 14.28 0.92
N VAL A 152 3.48 13.05 0.71
CA VAL A 152 4.13 12.06 -0.18
C VAL A 152 4.14 12.54 -1.63
N THR A 153 3.01 13.07 -2.12
CA THR A 153 2.90 13.62 -3.48
C THR A 153 3.81 14.84 -3.67
N SER A 154 3.92 15.71 -2.67
CA SER A 154 4.81 16.89 -2.72
C SER A 154 6.28 16.52 -2.83
N ILE A 155 6.71 15.40 -2.25
CA ILE A 155 8.07 14.87 -2.40
C ILE A 155 8.34 14.48 -3.86
N ILE A 156 7.38 13.82 -4.52
CA ILE A 156 7.50 13.44 -5.93
C ILE A 156 7.58 14.68 -6.81
N ALA A 157 6.73 15.69 -6.56
CA ALA A 157 6.69 16.91 -7.37
C ALA A 157 7.94 17.79 -7.21
N SER A 158 8.51 17.87 -6.01
CA SER A 158 9.72 18.66 -5.73
C SER A 158 11.01 17.99 -6.22
N SER A 159 10.98 16.67 -6.40
CA SER A 159 12.03 15.93 -7.07
C SER A 159 11.76 16.02 -8.56
N ASN A 160 12.57 16.74 -9.35
CA ASN A 160 12.38 16.91 -10.81
C ASN A 160 12.34 15.56 -11.58
N ILE A 161 11.21 14.85 -11.56
CA ILE A 161 10.93 13.61 -12.29
C ILE A 161 10.05 13.90 -13.52
N SER A 162 10.08 15.12 -14.05
CA SER A 162 9.41 15.46 -15.31
C SER A 162 9.91 14.65 -16.51
N SER A 163 10.94 13.81 -16.36
CA SER A 163 11.43 12.91 -17.40
C SER A 163 10.96 11.45 -17.27
N ILE A 164 10.21 11.06 -16.22
CA ILE A 164 9.67 9.69 -16.08
C ILE A 164 8.13 9.67 -15.94
N ALA A 165 7.50 10.81 -15.66
CA ALA A 165 6.04 10.96 -15.53
C ALA A 165 5.25 10.94 -16.86
N GLY A 166 5.79 10.34 -17.92
CA GLY A 166 5.10 10.21 -19.22
C GLY A 166 4.10 9.04 -19.30
N VAL A 167 3.92 8.24 -18.24
CA VAL A 167 3.12 6.99 -18.29
C VAL A 167 1.92 6.99 -17.34
N VAL A 168 1.76 7.97 -16.46
CA VAL A 168 0.59 8.03 -15.58
C VAL A 168 -0.09 9.39 -15.75
N GLY A 169 -1.20 9.38 -16.49
CA GLY A 169 -2.02 10.55 -16.75
C GLY A 169 -2.57 11.14 -15.46
N TYR A 170 -1.85 12.12 -14.90
CA TYR A 170 -2.40 13.09 -13.96
C TYR A 170 -3.21 14.12 -14.76
N LYS A 171 -4.53 13.95 -14.80
CA LYS A 171 -5.44 15.04 -15.16
C LYS A 171 -5.67 15.88 -13.90
N ASP A 172 -4.87 16.92 -13.74
CA ASP A 172 -5.15 17.99 -12.79
C ASP A 172 -6.27 18.87 -13.36
N ASN A 173 -7.46 18.80 -12.77
CA ASN A 173 -8.51 19.80 -12.94
C ASN A 173 -8.30 20.88 -11.89
N ILE A 174 -7.49 21.89 -12.20
CA ILE A 174 -7.51 23.15 -11.47
C ILE A 174 -8.33 24.15 -12.29
N GLN A 175 -9.58 24.36 -11.87
CA GLN A 175 -10.39 25.49 -12.28
C GLN A 175 -9.87 26.72 -11.54
N VAL A 176 -9.28 27.67 -12.29
CA VAL A 176 -9.18 29.07 -11.86
C VAL A 176 -10.16 29.84 -12.74
N ASP A 177 -11.22 30.30 -12.10
CA ASP A 177 -12.15 31.30 -12.60
C ASP A 177 -11.42 32.65 -12.64
N ASP A 178 -11.21 33.21 -13.82
CA ASP A 178 -11.06 34.66 -13.94
C ASP A 178 -11.66 35.17 -15.25
N LYS A 179 -12.52 36.18 -15.07
CA LYS A 179 -13.39 36.77 -16.07
C LYS A 179 -12.63 37.89 -16.76
N ASN A 180 -12.49 37.84 -18.08
CA ASN A 180 -12.62 38.99 -19.00
C ASN A 180 -12.40 38.55 -20.46
N ALA A 181 -13.50 38.51 -21.23
CA ALA A 181 -13.50 38.51 -22.70
C ALA A 181 -13.16 39.93 -23.20
N PRO A 182 -12.68 40.16 -24.45
CA PRO A 182 -13.36 39.71 -25.68
C PRO A 182 -12.42 39.29 -26.83
N GLU A 183 -12.91 38.46 -27.77
CA GLU A 183 -13.09 38.78 -29.19
C GLU A 183 -13.21 37.51 -30.05
N LYS A 184 -14.22 37.50 -30.92
CA LYS A 184 -14.64 36.41 -31.79
C LYS A 184 -13.58 36.07 -32.84
N LEU A 185 -13.26 34.78 -32.98
CA LEU A 185 -12.82 34.20 -34.25
C LEU A 185 -13.51 32.84 -34.50
N PRO A 186 -13.72 32.45 -35.77
CA PRO A 186 -14.74 31.48 -36.19
C PRO A 186 -14.29 30.04 -36.00
N ILE A 187 -15.22 29.19 -35.58
CA ILE A 187 -15.04 27.73 -35.43
C ILE A 187 -14.94 27.08 -36.82
N PRO A 188 -13.88 26.32 -37.14
CA PRO A 188 -13.89 25.37 -38.25
C PRO A 188 -14.71 24.12 -37.87
N PRO A 189 -15.42 23.50 -38.82
CA PRO A 189 -16.37 22.42 -38.54
C PRO A 189 -15.68 21.20 -37.92
N LEU A 190 -16.34 20.61 -36.93
CA LEU A 190 -16.02 19.31 -36.35
C LEU A 190 -15.86 18.25 -37.47
N PRO A 191 -14.73 17.51 -37.51
CA PRO A 191 -14.69 16.25 -38.25
C PRO A 191 -15.65 15.24 -37.61
N PRO A 192 -16.28 14.37 -38.40
CA PRO A 192 -17.30 13.43 -37.93
C PRO A 192 -16.75 12.46 -36.88
N GLU A 193 -17.62 12.14 -35.93
CA GLU A 193 -17.47 11.11 -34.91
C GLU A 193 -17.13 9.76 -35.56
N ASN A 194 -15.83 9.48 -35.66
CA ASN A 194 -15.36 8.14 -35.96
C ASN A 194 -15.41 7.33 -34.67
N GLN A 195 -16.14 6.23 -34.78
CA GLN A 195 -16.24 5.11 -33.87
C GLN A 195 -14.90 4.79 -33.16
N PRO A 196 -14.96 4.26 -31.93
CA PRO A 196 -13.78 3.95 -31.14
C PRO A 196 -12.81 3.07 -31.93
N GLU A 197 -11.61 3.59 -32.19
CA GLU A 197 -10.48 2.73 -32.52
C GLU A 197 -10.32 1.74 -31.36
N PRO A 198 -10.32 0.42 -31.61
CA PRO A 198 -9.93 -0.54 -30.61
C PRO A 198 -8.48 -0.23 -30.28
N SER A 199 -8.24 0.24 -29.04
CA SER A 199 -6.91 0.35 -28.47
C SER A 199 -6.12 -0.89 -28.85
N ALA A 200 -5.05 -0.70 -29.62
CA ALA A 200 -4.13 -1.76 -29.97
C ALA A 200 -3.71 -2.45 -28.66
N VAL A 201 -4.29 -3.62 -28.42
CA VAL A 201 -3.75 -4.59 -27.49
C VAL A 201 -2.33 -4.81 -28.01
N GLN A 202 -1.34 -4.33 -27.26
CA GLN A 202 0.02 -4.78 -27.48
C GLN A 202 -0.02 -6.28 -27.21
N GLU A 203 -0.14 -7.03 -28.31
CA GLU A 203 -0.06 -8.46 -28.39
C GLU A 203 1.35 -8.81 -27.94
N TYR A 204 1.55 -8.90 -26.62
CA TYR A 204 2.65 -9.66 -26.08
C TYR A 204 2.44 -11.05 -26.64
N ASN A 205 3.23 -11.40 -27.66
CA ASN A 205 3.32 -12.77 -28.16
C ASN A 205 3.31 -13.69 -26.94
N LEU A 206 2.18 -14.38 -26.74
CA LEU A 206 1.96 -15.30 -25.64
C LEU A 206 2.81 -16.52 -25.94
N VAL A 207 4.14 -16.36 -25.81
CA VAL A 207 5.09 -17.46 -25.97
C VAL A 207 4.72 -18.47 -24.89
N PRO A 208 4.25 -19.67 -25.27
CA PRO A 208 3.86 -20.68 -24.31
C PRO A 208 5.00 -20.97 -23.33
N LEU A 209 4.68 -21.08 -22.05
CA LEU A 209 5.66 -21.27 -20.98
C LEU A 209 6.57 -22.49 -21.20
N ALA A 210 6.11 -23.50 -21.94
CA ALA A 210 6.91 -24.65 -22.37
C ALA A 210 8.07 -24.28 -23.30
N ILE A 211 7.87 -23.31 -24.20
CA ILE A 211 8.91 -22.82 -25.12
C ILE A 211 9.95 -22.00 -24.35
N VAL A 212 9.49 -21.15 -23.43
CA VAL A 212 10.37 -20.36 -22.55
C VAL A 212 11.26 -21.28 -21.70
N LYS A 213 10.70 -22.36 -21.13
CA LYS A 213 11.48 -23.37 -20.40
C LYS A 213 12.58 -23.99 -21.25
N LYS A 214 12.28 -24.36 -22.49
CA LYS A 214 13.26 -24.96 -23.41
C LYS A 214 14.40 -23.98 -23.71
N TRP A 215 14.07 -22.72 -23.99
CA TRP A 215 15.07 -21.68 -24.24
C TRP A 215 15.96 -21.41 -23.02
N ILE A 216 15.40 -21.42 -21.81
CA ILE A 216 16.18 -21.29 -20.58
C ILE A 216 17.19 -22.44 -20.44
N LEU A 217 16.74 -23.68 -20.66
CA LEU A 217 17.62 -24.85 -20.58
C LEU A 217 18.73 -24.84 -21.64
N ASP A 218 18.42 -24.40 -22.86
CA ASP A 218 19.40 -24.28 -23.93
C ASP A 218 20.40 -23.14 -23.66
N GLU A 219 19.94 -22.02 -23.09
CA GLU A 219 20.82 -20.93 -22.68
C GLU A 219 21.75 -21.36 -21.55
N ILE A 220 21.25 -22.09 -20.53
CA ILE A 220 22.06 -22.65 -19.43
C ILE A 220 23.12 -23.63 -19.95
N ARG A 221 22.76 -24.46 -20.94
CA ARG A 221 23.71 -25.40 -21.58
C ARG A 221 24.80 -24.66 -22.35
N THR A 222 24.43 -23.59 -23.05
CA THR A 222 25.34 -22.81 -23.89
C THR A 222 26.24 -21.90 -23.04
N SER A 223 25.75 -21.38 -21.92
CA SER A 223 26.47 -20.47 -21.03
C SER A 223 27.30 -21.19 -19.94
N GLY A 224 27.40 -22.51 -19.99
CA GLY A 224 28.21 -23.29 -19.05
C GLY A 224 27.65 -23.33 -17.62
N GLY A 225 26.32 -23.20 -17.46
CA GLY A 225 25.65 -23.30 -16.15
C GLY A 225 25.32 -21.96 -15.48
N VAL A 226 25.61 -20.82 -16.11
CA VAL A 226 25.32 -19.49 -15.55
C VAL A 226 24.21 -18.80 -16.34
N PHE A 227 23.08 -18.53 -15.70
CA PHE A 227 21.93 -17.90 -16.34
C PHE A 227 21.75 -16.45 -15.91
N VAL A 228 21.89 -15.50 -16.85
CA VAL A 228 21.68 -14.07 -16.58
C VAL A 228 20.31 -13.64 -17.07
N ILE A 229 19.40 -13.41 -16.12
CA ILE A 229 17.98 -13.08 -16.39
C ILE A 229 17.84 -11.80 -17.23
N LYS A 230 18.67 -10.78 -16.98
CA LYS A 230 18.61 -9.48 -17.70
C LYS A 230 18.95 -9.63 -19.18
N ASP A 231 19.90 -10.48 -19.52
CA ASP A 231 20.35 -10.67 -20.90
C ASP A 231 19.36 -11.56 -21.66
N PHE A 232 18.79 -12.57 -20.99
CA PHE A 232 17.75 -13.42 -21.57
C PHE A 232 16.47 -12.65 -21.91
N ILE A 233 16.01 -11.75 -21.01
CA ILE A 233 14.82 -10.91 -21.25
C ILE A 233 15.04 -9.99 -22.46
N LYS A 234 16.24 -9.42 -22.60
CA LYS A 234 16.58 -8.57 -23.76
C LYS A 234 16.68 -9.38 -25.06
N LYS A 235 17.28 -10.57 -25.00
CA LYS A 235 17.55 -11.44 -26.16
C LYS A 235 16.27 -12.06 -26.72
N TYR A 236 15.37 -12.55 -25.86
CA TYR A 236 14.15 -13.26 -26.29
C TYR A 236 12.87 -12.44 -26.15
N LYS A 237 12.96 -11.17 -25.70
CA LYS A 237 11.82 -10.26 -25.46
C LYS A 237 10.70 -10.89 -24.62
N VAL A 238 11.07 -11.77 -23.68
CA VAL A 238 10.12 -12.45 -22.78
C VAL A 238 9.92 -11.58 -21.53
N PRO A 239 8.69 -11.37 -21.06
CA PRO A 239 8.44 -10.56 -19.87
C PRO A 239 9.03 -11.22 -18.62
N LYS A 240 9.53 -10.38 -17.71
CA LYS A 240 10.27 -10.80 -16.51
C LYS A 240 9.53 -11.87 -15.71
N HIS A 241 8.22 -11.70 -15.49
CA HIS A 241 7.40 -12.63 -14.70
C HIS A 241 7.38 -14.05 -15.29
N LEU A 242 7.24 -14.21 -16.62
CA LEU A 242 7.25 -15.53 -17.27
C LEU A 242 8.60 -16.24 -17.14
N VAL A 243 9.70 -15.49 -17.13
CA VAL A 243 11.05 -16.06 -16.93
C VAL A 243 11.20 -16.57 -15.50
N TYR A 244 10.74 -15.84 -14.49
CA TYR A 244 10.76 -16.30 -13.10
C TYR A 244 9.82 -17.49 -12.87
N ASP A 245 8.63 -17.48 -13.46
CA ASP A 245 7.69 -18.60 -13.37
C ASP A 245 8.24 -19.86 -14.05
N ALA A 246 8.93 -19.71 -15.19
CA ALA A 246 9.59 -20.81 -15.86
C ALA A 246 10.79 -21.35 -15.06
N LEU A 247 11.61 -20.48 -14.46
CA LEU A 247 12.72 -20.88 -13.59
C LEU A 247 12.24 -21.62 -12.35
N ARG A 248 11.20 -21.10 -11.67
CA ARG A 248 10.59 -21.75 -10.50
C ARG A 248 10.08 -23.14 -10.85
N LYS A 249 9.36 -23.28 -11.97
CA LYS A 249 8.87 -24.59 -12.42
C LYS A 249 10.00 -25.54 -12.84
N LEU A 250 11.11 -25.05 -13.39
CA LEU A 250 12.27 -25.88 -13.73
C LEU A 250 13.03 -26.34 -12.47
N GLU A 251 13.01 -25.54 -11.41
CA GLU A 251 13.54 -25.91 -10.09
C GLU A 251 12.65 -26.95 -9.40
N GLU A 252 11.32 -26.76 -9.41
CA GLU A 252 10.35 -27.75 -8.94
C GLU A 252 10.47 -29.09 -9.68
N GLU A 253 10.75 -29.05 -10.99
CA GLU A 253 11.01 -30.23 -11.83
C GLU A 253 12.44 -30.82 -11.64
N GLY A 254 13.27 -30.22 -10.77
CA GLY A 254 14.63 -30.68 -10.44
C GLY A 254 15.64 -30.55 -11.58
N ARG A 255 15.31 -29.77 -12.63
CA ARG A 255 16.16 -29.60 -13.84
C ARG A 255 17.25 -28.55 -13.66
N ILE A 256 17.03 -27.61 -12.74
CA ILE A 256 18.00 -26.56 -12.37
C ILE A 256 18.05 -26.43 -10.84
N ARG A 257 19.15 -25.89 -10.32
CA ARG A 257 19.24 -25.45 -8.91
C ARG A 257 19.57 -23.97 -8.89
N LEU A 258 18.70 -23.17 -8.29
CA LEU A 258 18.98 -21.75 -8.10
C LEU A 258 19.97 -21.61 -6.93
N ARG A 259 21.19 -21.13 -7.22
CA ARG A 259 22.09 -20.64 -6.17
C ARG A 259 21.75 -19.17 -5.94
N HIS A 260 21.20 -18.89 -4.76
CA HIS A 260 21.01 -17.54 -4.25
C HIS A 260 22.35 -16.92 -3.83
#